data_AF-A0A2A2JPI6-F1
#
_entry.id   AF-A0A2A2JPI6-F1
#
_cell.length_a   1.000
_cell.length_b   1.000
_cell.length_c   1.000
_cell.angle_alpha   90.00
_cell.angle_beta   90.00
_cell.angle_gamma   90.00
#
_symmetry.space_group_name_H-M   'P 1'
#
loop_
_entity.id
_entity.type
_entity.pdbx_description
1 polymer ?
#
loop_
_entity_poly.entity_id
_entity_poly.type
_entity_poly.pdbx_seq_one_letter_code
_entity_poly.pdbx_strand_id
1 'polypeptide(L)'
;MPTAFIVHGQFQQTDLGITTREGSSKEARRDTMYYAMAMGTFAIGLTFAAIPAYRVFCEMTSFGGVTQVAKDFEKIASMQKVEDRLIRVQFMADKGASMQWDFKPLQSEVYVHPGETALVFYTAKNPTDKPIIGISSYQLSPFEAAYYFNKIQCFCFEEQILSPGEQVDLPVFFYIDPDYAEDPALENMDNVLLSYTFFDTKSNVKLPRKNEDHIKECHPEKWTGNSEILETKENKKTRGNLKDWLKPKPDLERKSGKRTAKSEDRNENEDDQSQSSKRQKSSAKVNSPEKSENVSDEFKKFWAYCQETHTNPDISSLLTKIKNAKLVGPFELLQGTEKSEDECLHCFSTDLPEMQSFLTCDDGRYAIWRDHPEGIEGDNLIVYASNDKHLPKVEIVGDTIEHAIVHLSNKDSDIKKILPNANIPNLRKQMKAVALKRKKAKFGSCHDVGIWVKIRNNDVGYRPAAENPDHLKRDLKMLATTADDYARDKKLDKVLEIYPLVHMANDESDFGMGLEYGHFLYLANTPILDGFTVPILEIAYKLLNRNQYIEILNKRMKMRGKKD
;
A
#
# COMPACT_ATOMS: atom_id res chain seq x y z
N MET A 1 56.21 54.31 -63.43
CA MET A 1 55.45 55.34 -64.19
C MET A 1 54.82 54.67 -65.40
N PRO A 2 53.63 55.06 -65.87
CA PRO A 2 52.57 55.93 -65.33
C PRO A 2 51.26 55.10 -65.14
N THR A 3 50.05 55.55 -64.81
CA THR A 3 49.37 56.86 -64.80
C THR A 3 48.18 56.75 -63.83
N ALA A 4 48.02 57.74 -62.96
CA ALA A 4 46.86 57.92 -62.10
C ALA A 4 45.73 58.64 -62.85
N PHE A 5 44.47 58.28 -62.57
CA PHE A 5 43.31 59.11 -62.89
C PHE A 5 42.75 59.70 -61.60
N ILE A 6 42.77 61.03 -61.56
CA ILE A 6 42.27 61.91 -60.51
C ILE A 6 40.82 62.26 -60.86
N VAL A 7 39.90 62.13 -59.90
CA VAL A 7 38.61 62.84 -59.93
C VAL A 7 38.57 63.77 -58.71
N HIS A 8 38.52 65.07 -58.99
CA HIS A 8 38.29 66.14 -58.02
C HIS A 8 36.82 66.18 -57.61
N GLY A 9 36.57 66.31 -56.30
CA GLY A 9 35.25 66.64 -55.76
C GLY A 9 35.42 67.32 -54.40
N GLN A 10 34.91 68.55 -54.30
CA GLN A 10 35.27 69.58 -53.32
C GLN A 10 34.97 69.24 -51.86
N PHE A 11 35.92 69.63 -51.01
CA PHE A 11 35.81 69.70 -49.56
C PHE A 11 34.98 70.94 -49.18
N GLN A 12 33.81 70.75 -48.60
CA GLN A 12 33.03 71.83 -47.99
C GLN A 12 32.95 71.54 -46.49
N GLN A 13 33.69 72.36 -45.74
CA GLN A 13 33.87 72.31 -44.31
C GLN A 13 32.60 72.83 -43.62
N THR A 14 31.89 71.95 -42.92
CA THR A 14 30.87 72.34 -41.93
C THR A 14 31.39 71.99 -40.55
N ASP A 15 31.64 73.04 -39.77
CA ASP A 15 31.95 72.96 -38.34
C ASP A 15 30.83 72.22 -37.60
N LEU A 16 31.15 71.02 -37.11
CA LEU A 16 30.36 70.35 -36.07
C LEU A 16 31.18 70.38 -34.79
N GLY A 17 30.73 71.27 -33.89
CA GLY A 17 31.33 71.53 -32.60
C GLY A 17 31.64 70.23 -31.84
N ILE A 18 32.89 70.14 -31.42
CA ILE A 18 33.37 69.20 -30.42
C ILE A 18 32.62 69.54 -29.12
N THR A 19 31.55 68.81 -28.83
CA THR A 19 31.04 68.67 -27.47
C THR A 19 31.71 67.46 -26.86
N THR A 20 32.80 67.73 -26.14
CA THR A 20 33.44 66.80 -25.22
C THR A 20 32.39 66.28 -24.24
N ARG A 21 31.97 65.02 -24.40
CA ARG A 21 31.38 64.23 -23.31
C ARG A 21 32.44 63.29 -22.75
N GLU A 22 33.40 63.88 -22.04
CA GLU A 22 34.12 63.16 -20.99
C GLU A 22 33.13 62.94 -19.83
N GLY A 23 32.53 61.75 -19.77
CA GLY A 23 31.64 61.41 -18.67
C GLY A 23 30.67 60.27 -18.93
N SER A 24 31.13 59.10 -19.41
CA SER A 24 30.30 57.88 -19.33
C SER A 24 31.14 56.58 -19.34
N SER A 25 32.23 56.53 -18.58
CA SER A 25 33.00 55.29 -18.44
C SER A 25 32.44 54.36 -17.34
N LYS A 26 31.76 54.92 -16.33
CA LYS A 26 31.21 54.13 -15.20
C LYS A 26 29.81 53.59 -15.47
N GLU A 27 28.94 54.34 -16.14
CA GLU A 27 27.57 53.90 -16.47
C GLU A 27 27.58 52.84 -17.58
N ALA A 28 28.31 53.06 -18.67
CA ALA A 28 28.45 52.06 -19.74
C ALA A 28 29.05 50.72 -19.27
N ARG A 29 29.99 50.73 -18.32
CA ARG A 29 30.56 49.51 -17.72
C ARG A 29 29.58 48.79 -16.80
N ARG A 30 28.72 49.55 -16.11
CA ARG A 30 27.66 49.02 -15.24
C ARG A 30 26.53 48.41 -16.06
N ASP A 31 26.14 49.03 -17.17
CA ASP A 31 25.15 48.48 -18.09
C ASP A 31 25.65 47.20 -18.74
N THR A 32 26.91 47.20 -19.20
CA THR A 32 27.56 45.98 -19.73
C THR A 32 27.59 44.85 -18.69
N MET A 33 27.83 45.17 -17.41
CA MET A 33 27.80 44.19 -16.32
C MET A 33 26.40 43.61 -16.09
N TYR A 34 25.34 44.43 -16.14
CA TYR A 34 23.97 43.96 -16.00
C TYR A 34 23.54 43.08 -17.17
N TYR A 35 23.91 43.42 -18.41
CA TYR A 35 23.64 42.57 -19.58
C TYR A 35 24.38 41.23 -19.50
N ALA A 36 25.64 41.22 -19.04
CA ALA A 36 26.39 39.98 -18.85
C ALA A 36 25.77 39.09 -17.76
N MET A 37 25.33 39.68 -16.64
CA MET A 37 24.62 38.94 -15.58
C MET A 37 23.29 38.40 -16.07
N ALA A 38 22.50 39.18 -16.80
CA ALA A 38 21.22 38.75 -17.36
C ALA A 38 21.38 37.60 -18.35
N MET A 39 22.42 37.64 -19.19
CA MET A 39 22.72 36.55 -20.13
C MET A 39 23.20 35.29 -19.39
N GLY A 40 23.97 35.45 -18.32
CA GLY A 40 24.40 34.35 -17.45
C GLY A 40 23.23 33.67 -16.74
N THR A 41 22.31 34.44 -16.14
CA THR A 41 21.11 33.88 -15.48
C THR A 41 20.17 33.23 -16.48
N PHE A 42 20.03 33.80 -17.68
CA PHE A 42 19.24 33.22 -18.76
C PHE A 42 19.81 31.87 -19.22
N ALA A 43 21.12 31.77 -19.43
CA ALA A 43 21.78 30.52 -19.84
C ALA A 43 21.62 29.40 -18.79
N ILE A 44 21.72 29.75 -17.50
CA ILE A 44 21.49 28.81 -16.39
C ILE A 44 20.02 28.35 -16.36
N GLY A 45 19.07 29.28 -16.55
CA GLY A 45 17.64 28.95 -16.63
C GLY A 45 17.34 28.00 -17.80
N LEU A 46 17.96 28.23 -18.95
CA LEU A 46 17.77 27.41 -20.16
C LEU A 46 18.35 26.00 -19.98
N THR A 47 19.50 25.88 -19.30
CA THR A 47 20.10 24.57 -18.97
C THR A 47 19.22 23.77 -18.00
N PHE A 48 18.62 24.45 -17.01
CA PHE A 48 17.72 23.80 -16.06
C PHE A 48 16.39 23.39 -16.70
N ALA A 49 15.88 24.18 -17.66
CA ALA A 49 14.67 23.88 -18.43
C ALA A 49 14.87 22.78 -19.49
N ALA A 50 16.09 22.61 -20.00
CA ALA A 50 16.40 21.62 -21.03
C ALA A 50 16.18 20.17 -20.55
N ILE A 51 16.43 19.86 -19.27
CA ILE A 51 16.26 18.49 -18.73
C ILE A 51 14.78 18.08 -18.70
N PRO A 52 13.84 18.85 -18.11
CA PRO A 52 12.41 18.56 -18.20
C PRO A 52 11.89 18.56 -19.63
N ALA A 53 12.32 19.51 -20.47
CA ALA A 53 11.91 19.56 -21.87
C ALA A 53 12.37 18.31 -22.64
N TYR A 54 13.59 17.81 -22.37
CA TYR A 54 14.08 16.55 -22.92
C TYR A 54 13.29 15.36 -22.40
N ARG A 55 12.89 15.33 -21.12
CA ARG A 55 12.03 14.27 -20.57
C ARG A 55 10.66 14.24 -21.23
N VAL A 56 10.00 15.39 -21.36
CA VAL A 56 8.70 15.51 -22.05
C VAL A 56 8.85 15.15 -23.52
N PHE A 57 9.94 15.56 -24.17
CA PHE A 57 10.25 15.15 -25.54
C PHE A 57 10.45 13.64 -25.64
N CYS A 58 11.22 13.02 -24.74
CA CYS A 58 11.43 11.57 -24.68
C CYS A 58 10.15 10.80 -24.36
N GLU A 59 9.22 11.38 -23.59
CA GLU A 59 7.92 10.78 -23.31
C GLU A 59 6.97 10.89 -24.51
N MET A 60 6.98 12.02 -25.22
CA MET A 60 6.14 12.23 -26.41
C MET A 60 6.66 11.53 -27.66
N THR A 61 7.99 11.45 -27.83
CA THR A 61 8.63 10.83 -29.00
C THR A 61 9.15 9.42 -28.71
N SER A 62 9.08 8.99 -27.45
CA SER A 62 9.43 7.65 -26.99
C SER A 62 10.90 7.26 -27.29
N PHE A 63 11.76 8.26 -27.54
CA PHE A 63 13.17 8.08 -27.86
C PHE A 63 13.94 7.60 -26.62
N GLY A 64 14.29 6.31 -26.59
CA GLY A 64 15.09 5.69 -25.51
C GLY A 64 14.42 4.54 -24.75
N GLY A 65 13.20 4.11 -25.10
CA GLY A 65 12.60 2.88 -24.55
C GLY A 65 12.32 2.92 -23.04
N VAL A 66 12.00 4.10 -22.51
CA VAL A 66 11.64 4.26 -21.09
C VAL A 66 10.25 3.66 -20.89
N THR A 67 10.19 2.46 -20.32
CA THR A 67 8.95 1.75 -20.01
C THR A 67 8.10 2.58 -19.05
N GLN A 68 6.79 2.70 -19.31
CA GLN A 68 5.85 3.33 -18.38
C GLN A 68 5.60 2.39 -17.18
N VAL A 69 6.38 2.49 -16.11
CA VAL A 69 6.32 1.51 -15.00
C VAL A 69 5.22 1.80 -13.95
N ALA A 70 4.23 2.67 -14.20
CA ALA A 70 3.38 3.15 -13.10
C ALA A 70 1.85 3.08 -13.26
N LYS A 71 1.27 2.46 -14.30
CA LYS A 71 -0.20 2.42 -14.46
C LYS A 71 -0.86 1.08 -14.79
N ASP A 72 -0.11 -0.01 -14.97
CA ASP A 72 -0.65 -1.17 -15.69
C ASP A 72 -1.20 -2.34 -14.87
N PHE A 73 -1.14 -2.31 -13.53
CA PHE A 73 -1.63 -3.46 -12.72
C PHE A 73 -3.15 -3.71 -12.86
N GLU A 74 -3.98 -2.66 -13.03
CA GLU A 74 -5.41 -2.82 -13.31
C GLU A 74 -5.69 -3.23 -14.77
N LYS A 75 -4.83 -2.82 -15.72
CA LYS A 75 -4.91 -3.19 -17.14
C LYS A 75 -4.64 -4.69 -17.30
N ILE A 76 -3.68 -5.26 -16.56
CA ILE A 76 -3.31 -6.70 -16.62
C ILE A 76 -4.49 -7.62 -16.28
N ALA A 77 -5.35 -7.24 -15.34
CA ALA A 77 -6.50 -8.06 -14.95
C ALA A 77 -7.66 -8.05 -15.98
N SER A 78 -7.68 -7.06 -16.88
CA SER A 78 -8.76 -6.84 -17.87
C SER A 78 -8.31 -7.00 -19.34
N MET A 79 -7.03 -7.30 -19.59
CA MET A 79 -6.50 -7.50 -20.94
C MET A 79 -7.10 -8.74 -21.62
N GLN A 80 -7.55 -8.56 -22.87
CA GLN A 80 -8.00 -9.66 -23.73
C GLN A 80 -6.85 -10.18 -24.58
N LYS A 81 -6.71 -11.50 -24.63
CA LYS A 81 -5.72 -12.19 -25.45
C LYS A 81 -6.10 -12.08 -26.93
N VAL A 82 -5.15 -11.68 -27.77
CA VAL A 82 -5.28 -11.67 -29.23
C VAL A 82 -4.78 -13.00 -29.78
N GLU A 83 -5.70 -13.94 -30.05
CA GLU A 83 -5.34 -15.30 -30.48
C GLU A 83 -4.74 -15.36 -31.90
N ASP A 84 -5.06 -14.40 -32.77
CA ASP A 84 -4.67 -14.41 -34.18
C ASP A 84 -3.19 -14.09 -34.44
N ARG A 85 -2.45 -13.65 -33.40
CA ARG A 85 -1.05 -13.22 -33.54
C ARG A 85 -0.16 -13.89 -32.50
N LEU A 86 0.89 -14.56 -32.98
CA LEU A 86 1.82 -15.32 -32.14
C LEU A 86 3.23 -14.74 -32.24
N ILE A 87 3.73 -14.19 -31.13
CA ILE A 87 5.05 -13.56 -31.09
C ILE A 87 6.07 -14.53 -30.51
N ARG A 88 7.17 -14.72 -31.23
CA ARG A 88 8.33 -15.49 -30.78
C ARG A 88 9.29 -14.57 -30.03
N VAL A 89 9.41 -14.80 -28.73
CA VAL A 89 10.37 -14.08 -27.88
C VAL A 89 11.61 -14.97 -27.69
N GLN A 90 12.75 -14.52 -28.21
CA GLN A 90 14.05 -15.16 -28.04
C GLN A 90 14.81 -14.56 -26.87
N PHE A 91 15.58 -15.39 -26.17
CA PHE A 91 16.32 -15.02 -24.99
C PHE A 91 17.81 -15.22 -25.20
N MET A 92 18.58 -14.15 -24.99
CA MET A 92 20.03 -14.17 -25.04
C MET A 92 20.63 -13.76 -23.71
N ALA A 93 21.76 -14.39 -23.40
CA ALA A 93 22.51 -14.16 -22.18
C ALA A 93 23.98 -13.92 -22.54
N ASP A 94 24.42 -12.70 -22.30
CA ASP A 94 25.77 -12.22 -22.54
C ASP A 94 26.45 -11.81 -21.24
N LYS A 95 27.77 -11.70 -21.27
CA LYS A 95 28.59 -11.35 -20.10
C LYS A 95 29.65 -10.35 -20.50
N GLY A 96 29.84 -9.32 -19.67
CA GLY A 96 30.94 -8.38 -19.80
C GLY A 96 32.30 -9.06 -19.62
N ALA A 97 33.35 -8.48 -20.20
CA ALA A 97 34.68 -9.11 -20.25
C ALA A 97 35.29 -9.49 -18.89
N SER A 98 34.91 -8.81 -17.80
CA SER A 98 35.37 -9.11 -16.44
C SER A 98 34.44 -10.06 -15.66
N MET A 99 33.26 -10.37 -16.19
CA MET A 99 32.24 -11.15 -15.48
C MET A 99 32.51 -12.65 -15.61
N GLN A 100 32.74 -13.32 -14.48
CA GLN A 100 33.13 -14.74 -14.44
C GLN A 100 31.96 -15.70 -14.20
N TRP A 101 30.74 -15.20 -14.05
CA TRP A 101 29.57 -16.07 -13.91
C TRP A 101 29.36 -16.95 -15.13
N ASP A 102 28.74 -18.10 -14.95
CA ASP A 102 28.08 -18.83 -16.02
C ASP A 102 26.61 -18.38 -16.04
N PHE A 103 26.23 -17.65 -17.09
CA PHE A 103 24.91 -17.04 -17.21
C PHE A 103 24.28 -17.49 -18.53
N LYS A 104 23.09 -18.08 -18.45
CA LYS A 104 22.38 -18.63 -19.61
C LYS A 104 20.86 -18.63 -19.39
N PRO A 105 20.06 -18.49 -20.45
CA PRO A 105 18.63 -18.69 -20.35
C PRO A 105 18.32 -20.18 -20.11
N LEU A 106 17.29 -20.47 -19.33
CA LEU A 106 16.78 -21.84 -19.17
C LEU A 106 15.92 -22.24 -20.38
N GLN A 107 15.15 -21.28 -20.91
CA GLN A 107 14.40 -21.40 -22.15
C GLN A 107 15.00 -20.42 -23.18
N SER A 108 15.47 -20.92 -24.34
CA SER A 108 16.04 -20.05 -25.39
C SER A 108 15.00 -19.25 -26.15
N GLU A 109 13.75 -19.73 -26.19
CA GLU A 109 12.63 -19.04 -26.83
C GLU A 109 11.28 -19.47 -26.22
N VAL A 110 10.31 -18.57 -26.29
CA VAL A 110 8.89 -18.83 -25.96
C VAL A 110 7.99 -18.17 -26.99
N TYR A 111 6.79 -18.73 -27.17
CA TYR A 111 5.76 -18.17 -28.03
C TYR A 111 4.63 -17.62 -27.16
N VAL A 112 4.29 -16.35 -27.35
CA VAL A 112 3.33 -15.63 -26.50
C VAL A 112 2.41 -14.80 -27.39
N HIS A 113 1.12 -14.80 -27.07
CA HIS A 113 0.16 -13.92 -27.74
C HIS A 113 0.16 -12.52 -27.09
N PRO A 114 -0.05 -11.44 -27.85
CA PRO A 114 -0.33 -10.14 -27.25
C PRO A 114 -1.53 -10.22 -26.28
N GLY A 115 -1.38 -9.63 -25.09
CA GLY A 115 -2.31 -9.75 -23.97
C GLY A 115 -2.09 -10.96 -23.05
N GLU A 116 -1.19 -11.88 -23.40
CA GLU A 116 -0.83 -13.04 -22.57
C GLU A 116 0.43 -12.75 -21.73
N THR A 117 0.42 -13.21 -20.48
CA THR A 117 1.57 -13.08 -19.57
C THR A 117 2.48 -14.30 -19.65
N ALA A 118 3.79 -14.11 -19.56
CA ALA A 118 4.79 -15.17 -19.64
C ALA A 118 5.86 -15.03 -18.55
N LEU A 119 6.25 -16.18 -17.98
CA LEU A 119 7.32 -16.29 -16.98
C LEU A 119 8.44 -17.18 -17.53
N VAL A 120 9.67 -16.64 -17.54
CA VAL A 120 10.87 -17.36 -18.00
C VAL A 120 11.98 -17.24 -16.96
N PHE A 121 12.95 -18.15 -17.02
CA PHE A 121 14.04 -18.20 -16.05
C PHE A 121 15.40 -18.12 -16.73
N TYR A 122 16.33 -17.42 -16.09
CA TYR A 122 17.75 -17.48 -16.41
C TYR A 122 18.50 -18.14 -15.26
N THR A 123 19.52 -18.92 -15.56
CA THR A 123 20.39 -19.50 -14.53
C THR A 123 21.69 -18.71 -14.48
N ALA A 124 22.09 -18.27 -13.29
CA ALA A 124 23.37 -17.65 -13.02
C ALA A 124 24.15 -18.50 -11.99
N LYS A 125 25.41 -18.80 -12.30
CA LYS A 125 26.30 -19.54 -11.40
C LYS A 125 27.64 -18.84 -11.24
N ASN A 126 28.14 -18.74 -10.01
CA ASN A 126 29.49 -18.26 -9.75
C ASN A 126 30.47 -19.46 -9.64
N PRO A 127 31.31 -19.74 -10.65
CA PRO A 127 32.27 -20.84 -10.59
C PRO A 127 33.53 -20.53 -9.76
N THR A 128 33.68 -19.31 -9.26
CA THR A 128 34.92 -18.85 -8.60
C THR A 128 34.94 -19.14 -7.10
N ASP A 129 36.08 -18.91 -6.47
CA ASP A 129 36.31 -19.07 -5.02
C ASP A 129 35.98 -17.80 -4.20
N LYS A 130 35.48 -16.74 -4.86
CA LYS A 130 35.16 -15.44 -4.24
C LYS A 130 33.74 -15.01 -4.58
N PRO A 131 33.07 -14.26 -3.70
CA PRO A 131 31.80 -13.65 -4.07
C PRO A 131 32.02 -12.62 -5.17
N ILE A 132 31.11 -12.60 -6.14
CA ILE A 132 31.10 -11.63 -7.23
C ILE A 132 29.74 -10.93 -7.19
N ILE A 133 29.76 -9.60 -7.38
CA ILE A 133 28.54 -8.80 -7.49
C ILE A 133 28.31 -8.49 -8.96
N GLY A 134 27.18 -8.94 -9.49
CA GLY A 134 26.76 -8.70 -10.86
C GLY A 134 25.64 -7.68 -10.91
N ILE A 135 25.70 -6.77 -11.88
CA ILE A 135 24.55 -5.96 -12.30
C ILE A 135 24.22 -6.30 -13.76
N SER A 136 22.95 -6.39 -14.10
CA SER A 136 22.51 -6.67 -15.47
C SER A 136 21.88 -5.45 -16.13
N SER A 137 22.14 -5.32 -17.43
CA SER A 137 21.37 -4.47 -18.34
C SER A 137 20.69 -5.34 -19.37
N TYR A 138 19.66 -4.81 -20.01
CA TYR A 138 18.96 -5.51 -21.08
C TYR A 138 18.80 -4.64 -22.32
N GLN A 139 18.58 -5.31 -23.43
CA GLN A 139 18.19 -4.70 -24.68
C GLN A 139 17.08 -5.52 -25.34
N LEU A 140 16.13 -4.83 -25.95
CA LEU A 140 15.10 -5.43 -26.79
C LEU A 140 15.35 -5.06 -28.26
N SER A 141 15.16 -6.02 -29.16
CA SER A 141 15.25 -5.82 -30.60
C SER A 141 14.11 -6.56 -31.31
N PRO A 142 13.43 -5.97 -32.29
CA PRO A 142 13.56 -4.59 -32.79
C PRO A 142 13.09 -3.55 -31.75
N PHE A 143 13.53 -2.30 -31.91
CA PHE A 143 13.29 -1.25 -30.90
C PHE A 143 11.81 -0.85 -30.83
N GLU A 144 11.11 -0.91 -31.95
CA GLU A 144 9.69 -0.64 -32.10
C GLU A 144 8.84 -1.58 -31.21
N ALA A 145 9.30 -2.81 -31.00
CA ALA A 145 8.62 -3.75 -30.12
C ALA A 145 8.79 -3.40 -28.62
N ALA A 146 9.78 -2.60 -28.27
CA ALA A 146 10.05 -2.23 -26.88
C ALA A 146 8.95 -1.37 -26.26
N TYR A 147 8.17 -0.66 -27.08
CA TYR A 147 7.06 0.17 -26.60
C TYR A 147 5.91 -0.64 -26.01
N TYR A 148 5.73 -1.87 -26.49
CA TYR A 148 4.62 -2.74 -26.11
C TYR A 148 5.07 -3.87 -25.18
N PHE A 149 6.39 -4.05 -25.01
CA PHE A 149 6.95 -5.11 -24.18
C PHE A 149 7.07 -4.63 -22.73
N ASN A 150 6.18 -5.12 -21.87
CA ASN A 150 6.08 -4.69 -20.49
C ASN A 150 6.66 -5.76 -19.55
N LYS A 151 7.72 -5.38 -18.81
CA LYS A 151 8.37 -6.24 -17.82
C LYS A 151 7.77 -5.98 -16.45
N ILE A 152 7.02 -6.95 -15.93
CA ILE A 152 6.40 -6.87 -14.61
C ILE A 152 7.42 -7.12 -13.49
N GLN A 153 8.37 -8.05 -13.70
CA GLN A 153 9.42 -8.37 -12.73
C GLN A 153 10.75 -8.67 -13.45
N CYS A 154 11.84 -7.99 -13.06
CA CYS A 154 13.15 -8.04 -13.71
C CYS A 154 14.26 -7.95 -12.64
N PHE A 155 15.29 -8.80 -12.70
CA PHE A 155 16.49 -8.73 -11.84
C PHE A 155 17.47 -7.59 -12.25
N CYS A 156 16.96 -6.61 -12.98
CA CYS A 156 17.71 -5.71 -13.83
C CYS A 156 17.96 -4.42 -13.09
N PHE A 157 19.19 -3.91 -13.13
CA PHE A 157 19.63 -2.77 -12.34
C PHE A 157 19.68 -2.99 -10.81
N GLU A 158 19.51 -4.24 -10.35
CA GLU A 158 19.75 -4.65 -8.97
C GLU A 158 21.10 -5.36 -8.84
N GLU A 159 21.81 -5.11 -7.74
CA GLU A 159 23.06 -5.80 -7.44
C GLU A 159 22.76 -7.23 -6.97
N GLN A 160 23.23 -8.21 -7.75
CA GLN A 160 23.09 -9.63 -7.43
C GLN A 160 24.42 -10.15 -6.88
N ILE A 161 24.42 -10.66 -5.65
CA ILE A 161 25.63 -11.21 -5.01
C ILE A 161 25.55 -12.73 -5.06
N LEU A 162 26.52 -13.36 -5.76
CA LEU A 162 26.65 -14.82 -5.76
C LEU A 162 27.91 -15.26 -5.02
N SER A 163 27.73 -16.09 -4.00
CA SER A 163 28.79 -16.72 -3.23
C SER A 163 29.57 -17.74 -4.09
N PRO A 164 30.76 -18.15 -3.64
CA PRO A 164 31.54 -19.19 -4.34
C PRO A 164 30.72 -20.47 -4.58
N GLY A 165 30.64 -20.91 -5.84
CA GLY A 165 29.91 -22.12 -6.24
C GLY A 165 28.38 -22.00 -6.23
N GLU A 166 27.83 -20.85 -5.84
CA GLU A 166 26.39 -20.62 -5.76
C GLU A 166 25.76 -20.54 -7.15
N GLN A 167 24.57 -21.13 -7.29
CA GLN A 167 23.76 -21.13 -8.49
C GLN A 167 22.34 -20.71 -8.14
N VAL A 168 21.80 -19.74 -8.87
CA VAL A 168 20.44 -19.22 -8.67
C VAL A 168 19.70 -19.16 -10.00
N ASP A 169 18.37 -19.28 -9.92
CA ASP A 169 17.47 -19.06 -11.04
C ASP A 169 16.79 -17.68 -10.88
N LEU A 170 16.95 -16.85 -11.89
CA LEU A 170 16.49 -15.47 -11.97
C LEU A 170 15.23 -15.40 -12.83
N PRO A 171 14.04 -15.16 -12.24
CA PRO A 171 12.79 -15.07 -12.99
C PRO A 171 12.68 -13.75 -13.77
N VAL A 172 12.06 -13.81 -14.94
CA VAL A 172 11.62 -12.64 -15.73
C VAL A 172 10.14 -12.84 -16.05
N PHE A 173 9.30 -11.94 -15.54
CA PHE A 173 7.87 -11.95 -15.78
C PHE A 173 7.47 -10.77 -16.66
N PHE A 174 6.82 -11.03 -17.79
CA PHE A 174 6.50 -10.01 -18.78
C PHE A 174 5.19 -10.31 -19.52
N TYR A 175 4.68 -9.32 -20.25
CA TYR A 175 3.62 -9.46 -21.25
C TYR A 175 3.87 -8.51 -22.43
N ILE A 176 3.20 -8.78 -23.55
CA ILE A 176 3.17 -7.88 -24.71
C ILE A 176 1.79 -7.23 -24.74
N ASP A 177 1.70 -5.92 -24.82
CA ASP A 177 0.42 -5.19 -24.86
C ASP A 177 -0.39 -5.60 -26.12
N PRO A 178 -1.71 -5.85 -26.00
CA PRO A 178 -2.59 -6.14 -27.15
C PRO A 178 -2.45 -5.15 -28.31
N ASP A 179 -2.18 -3.87 -28.03
CA ASP A 179 -2.03 -2.81 -29.03
C ASP A 179 -0.87 -3.11 -30.01
N TYR A 180 0.06 -4.01 -29.65
CA TYR A 180 1.10 -4.54 -30.55
C TYR A 180 0.52 -5.16 -31.82
N ALA A 181 -0.64 -5.81 -31.69
CA ALA A 181 -1.31 -6.47 -32.79
C ALA A 181 -1.90 -5.48 -33.81
N GLU A 182 -2.27 -4.29 -33.36
CA GLU A 182 -3.01 -3.28 -34.15
C GLU A 182 -2.08 -2.27 -34.84
N ASP A 183 -0.81 -2.16 -34.43
CA ASP A 183 0.15 -1.23 -35.03
C ASP A 183 0.61 -1.68 -36.43
N PRO A 184 0.33 -0.90 -37.50
CA PRO A 184 0.78 -1.22 -38.86
C PRO A 184 2.30 -1.30 -39.02
N ALA A 185 3.08 -0.57 -38.22
CA ALA A 185 4.53 -0.61 -38.28
C ALA A 185 5.10 -1.95 -37.80
N LEU A 186 4.33 -2.66 -36.97
CA LEU A 186 4.71 -3.92 -36.37
C LEU A 186 4.12 -5.13 -37.10
N GLU A 187 3.27 -4.96 -38.11
CA GLU A 187 2.50 -6.04 -38.79
C GLU A 187 3.35 -7.29 -39.15
N ASN A 188 4.60 -7.10 -39.57
CA ASN A 188 5.51 -8.19 -39.98
C ASN A 188 6.61 -8.51 -38.95
N MET A 189 6.50 -7.99 -37.72
CA MET A 189 7.44 -8.20 -36.64
C MET A 189 6.90 -9.25 -35.67
N ASP A 190 7.20 -10.52 -35.92
CA ASP A 190 6.79 -11.62 -35.04
C ASP A 190 7.94 -12.16 -34.18
N ASN A 191 9.15 -11.61 -34.33
CA ASN A 191 10.32 -12.02 -33.57
C ASN A 191 10.81 -10.87 -32.70
N VAL A 192 10.84 -11.10 -31.40
CA VAL A 192 11.39 -10.17 -30.41
C VAL A 192 12.55 -10.84 -29.72
N LEU A 193 13.70 -10.18 -29.71
CA LEU A 193 14.90 -10.63 -29.02
C LEU A 193 15.09 -9.83 -27.73
N LEU A 194 15.09 -10.53 -26.61
CA LEU A 194 15.45 -10.01 -25.30
C LEU A 194 16.86 -10.49 -24.94
N SER A 195 17.83 -9.59 -25.01
CA SER A 195 19.21 -9.86 -24.57
C SER A 195 19.46 -9.26 -23.20
N TYR A 196 20.07 -10.05 -22.31
CA TYR A 196 20.61 -9.60 -21.05
C TYR A 196 22.13 -9.67 -21.08
N THR A 197 22.81 -8.65 -20.55
CA THR A 197 24.25 -8.65 -20.33
C THR A 197 24.56 -8.39 -18.88
N PHE A 198 25.34 -9.28 -18.25
CA PHE A 198 25.83 -9.09 -16.88
C PHE A 198 27.20 -8.44 -16.84
N PHE A 199 27.38 -7.47 -15.95
CA PHE A 199 28.64 -6.79 -15.67
C PHE A 199 29.06 -7.00 -14.22
N ASP A 200 30.37 -7.12 -14.01
CA ASP A 200 30.96 -7.21 -12.68
C ASP A 200 31.13 -5.80 -12.09
N THR A 201 30.58 -5.59 -10.89
CA THR A 201 30.74 -4.35 -10.12
C THR A 201 31.83 -4.57 -9.08
N LYS A 202 33.03 -4.01 -9.33
CA LYS A 202 34.20 -4.14 -8.44
C LYS A 202 33.90 -3.56 -7.05
N SER A 203 33.47 -4.40 -6.12
CA SER A 203 33.36 -4.07 -4.70
C SER A 203 34.09 -5.15 -3.88
N ASN A 204 35.04 -4.72 -3.05
CA ASN A 204 35.75 -5.61 -2.12
C ASN A 204 34.85 -5.91 -0.90
N VAL A 205 33.73 -6.59 -1.11
CA VAL A 205 32.82 -6.99 -0.03
C VAL A 205 33.31 -8.31 0.56
N LYS A 206 33.72 -8.29 1.84
CA LYS A 206 33.96 -9.51 2.62
C LYS A 206 32.63 -9.98 3.19
N LEU A 207 32.09 -11.08 2.67
CA LEU A 207 30.94 -11.75 3.27
C LEU A 207 31.32 -12.36 4.63
N PRO A 208 30.40 -12.39 5.62
CA PRO A 208 30.59 -13.20 6.81
C PRO A 208 30.71 -14.68 6.41
N ARG A 209 31.75 -15.35 6.90
CA ARG A 209 31.98 -16.78 6.62
C ARG A 209 30.80 -17.59 7.15
N LYS A 210 30.31 -18.54 6.34
CA LYS A 210 29.52 -19.67 6.87
C LYS A 210 30.36 -20.33 7.97
N ASN A 211 29.91 -20.26 9.22
CA ASN A 211 30.47 -21.10 10.28
C ASN A 211 30.17 -22.56 9.93
N GLU A 212 31.20 -23.29 9.50
CA GLU A 212 31.13 -24.72 9.14
C GLU A 212 31.07 -25.66 10.37
N ASP A 213 30.63 -25.18 11.53
CA ASP A 213 30.62 -25.98 12.78
C ASP A 213 29.26 -26.62 13.13
N HIS A 214 28.24 -26.55 12.25
CA HIS A 214 26.90 -27.11 12.53
C HIS A 214 26.32 -28.04 11.46
N ILE A 215 27.14 -28.67 10.61
CA ILE A 215 26.67 -29.78 9.74
C ILE A 215 27.69 -30.92 9.71
N LYS A 216 27.72 -31.72 10.77
CA LYS A 216 28.19 -33.12 10.83
C LYS A 216 27.31 -33.77 11.91
N GLU A 217 26.50 -34.81 11.73
CA GLU A 217 26.33 -35.83 10.70
C GLU A 217 24.83 -36.17 10.66
N CYS A 218 24.23 -36.27 9.47
CA CYS A 218 22.99 -37.01 9.28
C CYS A 218 23.22 -37.99 8.13
N HIS A 219 23.84 -39.13 8.44
CA HIS A 219 23.58 -40.36 7.70
C HIS A 219 22.95 -41.40 8.63
N PRO A 220 22.09 -42.26 8.09
CA PRO A 220 21.19 -43.08 8.88
C PRO A 220 21.91 -44.34 9.31
N GLU A 221 22.06 -44.62 10.61
CA GLU A 221 22.06 -46.00 11.12
C GLU A 221 21.95 -46.09 12.66
N LYS A 222 20.93 -46.81 13.10
CA LYS A 222 20.79 -47.60 14.34
C LYS A 222 21.19 -46.91 15.67
N TRP A 223 20.20 -46.32 16.32
CA TRP A 223 20.29 -46.02 17.74
C TRP A 223 20.07 -47.30 18.57
N THR A 224 21.14 -47.79 19.19
CA THR A 224 21.09 -48.72 20.34
C THR A 224 21.08 -47.89 21.62
N GLY A 225 20.27 -48.33 22.59
CA GLY A 225 19.89 -47.50 23.74
C GLY A 225 20.88 -47.42 24.90
N ASN A 226 20.41 -46.63 25.89
CA ASN A 226 20.87 -46.42 27.28
C ASN A 226 22.00 -45.38 27.42
N SER A 227 21.79 -44.22 28.07
CA SER A 227 21.53 -43.91 29.51
C SER A 227 22.66 -42.91 29.85
N GLU A 228 22.44 -41.72 30.40
CA GLU A 228 21.99 -41.48 31.77
C GLU A 228 21.43 -40.05 31.93
N ILE A 229 20.55 -39.94 32.92
CA ILE A 229 19.84 -38.75 33.34
C ILE A 229 20.59 -38.14 34.53
N LEU A 230 20.81 -36.82 34.51
CA LEU A 230 20.95 -36.02 35.73
C LEU A 230 19.77 -35.04 35.80
N GLU A 231 18.73 -35.45 36.51
CA GLU A 231 17.62 -34.60 36.97
C GLU A 231 18.04 -33.90 38.28
N THR A 232 17.77 -32.59 38.38
CA THR A 232 17.50 -31.95 39.68
C THR A 232 16.06 -31.47 39.73
N LYS A 233 15.47 -31.69 40.91
CA LYS A 233 14.04 -31.79 41.21
C LYS A 233 13.44 -30.44 41.64
N GLU A 234 12.11 -30.40 41.55
CA GLU A 234 11.15 -29.31 41.85
C GLU A 234 10.90 -28.38 40.66
N ASN A 235 9.76 -28.43 39.97
CA ASN A 235 8.42 -28.79 40.41
C ASN A 235 7.55 -29.07 39.16
N LYS A 236 7.36 -30.31 38.69
CA LYS A 236 6.28 -31.23 39.07
C LYS A 236 5.01 -30.58 39.65
N LYS A 237 4.20 -29.91 38.81
CA LYS A 237 2.74 -29.85 39.05
C LYS A 237 1.90 -29.54 37.80
N THR A 238 1.94 -30.44 36.81
CA THR A 238 0.84 -30.80 35.88
C THR A 238 1.37 -31.70 34.75
N ARG A 239 1.72 -32.95 35.10
CA ARG A 239 1.92 -34.01 34.11
C ARG A 239 0.62 -34.82 34.03
N GLY A 240 -0.36 -34.27 33.31
CA GLY A 240 -1.50 -35.02 32.78
C GLY A 240 -1.04 -35.83 31.56
N ASN A 241 -1.52 -37.05 31.45
CA ASN A 241 -0.99 -38.13 30.62
C ASN A 241 -1.06 -37.82 29.12
N LEU A 242 0.09 -37.78 28.42
CA LEU A 242 0.22 -37.58 26.96
C LEU A 242 -0.18 -38.83 26.14
N LYS A 243 -1.07 -39.68 26.68
CA LYS A 243 -1.63 -40.86 26.00
C LYS A 243 -3.11 -40.71 25.62
N ASP A 244 -3.73 -39.58 25.96
CA ASP A 244 -5.12 -39.29 25.58
C ASP A 244 -5.26 -38.58 24.22
N TRP A 245 -4.15 -38.13 23.61
CA TRP A 245 -4.15 -37.40 22.33
C TRP A 245 -3.91 -38.29 21.09
N LEU A 246 -3.73 -39.60 21.26
CA LEU A 246 -3.37 -40.54 20.19
C LEU A 246 -4.41 -41.65 19.94
N LYS A 247 -5.69 -41.40 20.28
CA LYS A 247 -6.79 -42.28 19.84
C LYS A 247 -7.42 -41.74 18.55
N PRO A 248 -7.56 -42.55 17.50
CA PRO A 248 -8.32 -42.15 16.31
C PRO A 248 -9.80 -41.97 16.69
N LYS A 249 -10.41 -40.85 16.26
CA LYS A 249 -11.85 -40.64 16.41
C LYS A 249 -12.60 -41.61 15.48
N PRO A 250 -13.70 -42.25 15.93
CA PRO A 250 -14.48 -43.17 15.11
C PRO A 250 -15.33 -42.41 14.08
N ASP A 251 -15.38 -42.98 12.87
CA ASP A 251 -16.25 -42.59 11.77
C ASP A 251 -17.73 -42.70 12.17
N LEU A 252 -18.53 -41.68 11.83
CA LEU A 252 -19.99 -41.76 11.88
C LEU A 252 -20.55 -41.87 10.46
N GLU A 253 -21.19 -43.00 10.27
CA GLU A 253 -21.71 -43.58 9.04
C GLU A 253 -22.71 -42.68 8.30
N ARG A 254 -22.50 -42.60 6.97
CA ARG A 254 -23.56 -42.42 5.98
C ARG A 254 -24.54 -43.59 6.08
N LYS A 255 -25.82 -43.31 6.31
CA LYS A 255 -26.90 -44.25 5.97
C LYS A 255 -27.55 -43.85 4.64
N SER A 256 -27.38 -44.77 3.69
CA SER A 256 -27.98 -44.83 2.37
C SER A 256 -29.48 -45.12 2.39
N GLY A 257 -30.21 -44.61 1.40
CA GLY A 257 -31.58 -45.05 1.06
C GLY A 257 -31.98 -44.76 -0.39
N LYS A 258 -31.60 -45.68 -1.30
CA LYS A 258 -32.21 -46.12 -2.60
C LYS A 258 -33.05 -45.13 -3.44
N ARG A 259 -32.61 -44.82 -4.68
CA ARG A 259 -33.00 -45.43 -6.01
C ARG A 259 -34.50 -45.25 -6.32
N THR A 260 -34.94 -44.61 -7.43
CA THR A 260 -34.69 -44.95 -8.85
C THR A 260 -35.26 -43.90 -9.85
N ALA A 261 -34.61 -43.82 -11.03
CA ALA A 261 -35.13 -43.64 -12.40
C ALA A 261 -35.77 -42.29 -12.82
N LYS A 262 -35.15 -41.55 -13.75
CA LYS A 262 -35.37 -41.52 -15.23
C LYS A 262 -36.47 -40.47 -15.54
N SER A 263 -36.32 -39.44 -16.37
CA SER A 263 -35.83 -39.30 -17.76
C SER A 263 -35.73 -37.81 -18.13
N GLU A 264 -34.92 -37.46 -19.14
CA GLU A 264 -35.19 -36.61 -20.34
C GLU A 264 -36.08 -35.35 -20.16
N ASP A 265 -35.90 -34.18 -20.79
CA ASP A 265 -35.05 -33.65 -21.86
C ASP A 265 -35.37 -32.13 -21.93
N ARG A 266 -34.44 -31.34 -22.51
CA ARG A 266 -34.65 -30.16 -23.39
C ARG A 266 -35.30 -28.83 -22.91
N ASN A 267 -34.47 -27.80 -23.11
CA ASN A 267 -34.68 -26.54 -23.86
C ASN A 267 -35.83 -25.55 -23.57
N GLU A 268 -35.38 -24.29 -23.44
CA GLU A 268 -35.88 -23.05 -24.08
C GLU A 268 -37.33 -22.61 -23.81
N ASN A 269 -37.49 -21.47 -23.13
CA ASN A 269 -37.79 -20.20 -23.81
C ASN A 269 -38.03 -19.05 -22.82
N GLU A 270 -37.71 -17.86 -23.33
CA GLU A 270 -38.05 -16.52 -22.84
C GLU A 270 -39.58 -16.33 -22.73
N ASP A 271 -40.03 -15.49 -21.79
CA ASP A 271 -40.78 -14.26 -22.09
C ASP A 271 -41.53 -13.68 -20.88
N ASP A 272 -41.26 -12.38 -20.71
CA ASP A 272 -42.15 -11.26 -20.41
C ASP A 272 -43.17 -11.23 -19.25
N GLN A 273 -43.01 -10.13 -18.49
CA GLN A 273 -44.04 -9.17 -18.08
C GLN A 273 -45.41 -9.68 -17.61
N SER A 274 -45.78 -9.29 -16.39
CA SER A 274 -46.57 -8.06 -16.18
C SER A 274 -47.24 -8.02 -14.81
N GLN A 275 -47.49 -6.78 -14.41
CA GLN A 275 -48.05 -6.31 -13.15
C GLN A 275 -49.44 -6.89 -12.86
N SER A 276 -49.72 -7.15 -11.59
CA SER A 276 -51.07 -7.05 -11.07
C SER A 276 -51.09 -6.65 -9.61
N SER A 277 -51.86 -5.60 -9.37
CA SER A 277 -52.02 -4.80 -8.17
C SER A 277 -52.91 -5.44 -7.08
N LYS A 278 -52.78 -4.85 -5.89
CA LYS A 278 -53.82 -4.51 -4.89
C LYS A 278 -54.01 -5.38 -3.64
N ARG A 279 -53.89 -4.63 -2.54
CA ARG A 279 -54.63 -4.67 -1.26
C ARG A 279 -54.07 -5.59 -0.17
N GLN A 280 -53.20 -5.01 0.67
CA GLN A 280 -53.10 -5.41 2.07
C GLN A 280 -53.75 -4.37 2.98
N LYS A 281 -54.69 -4.88 3.77
CA LYS A 281 -55.26 -4.25 4.95
C LYS A 281 -54.21 -4.18 6.07
N SER A 282 -54.28 -3.11 6.82
CA SER A 282 -53.63 -2.83 8.11
C SER A 282 -53.68 -3.99 9.11
N SER A 283 -52.53 -4.38 9.67
CA SER A 283 -52.37 -4.73 11.09
C SER A 283 -50.87 -4.86 11.44
N ALA A 284 -50.53 -4.54 12.68
CA ALA A 284 -49.19 -4.27 13.19
C ALA A 284 -48.35 -5.53 13.54
N LYS A 285 -47.01 -5.33 13.61
CA LYS A 285 -45.92 -6.21 14.10
C LYS A 285 -45.66 -7.46 13.24
N VAL A 286 -44.43 -7.74 12.81
CA VAL A 286 -43.23 -8.08 13.61
C VAL A 286 -41.96 -7.67 12.85
N ASN A 287 -41.03 -6.96 13.50
CA ASN A 287 -39.69 -6.69 12.95
C ASN A 287 -38.89 -8.00 12.84
N SER A 288 -38.21 -8.21 11.71
CA SER A 288 -37.34 -9.37 11.46
C SER A 288 -36.19 -9.45 12.49
N PRO A 289 -36.03 -10.56 13.24
CA PRO A 289 -35.01 -10.73 14.28
C PRO A 289 -33.55 -10.71 13.80
N GLU A 290 -33.29 -11.12 12.56
CA GLU A 290 -31.94 -11.42 12.05
C GLU A 290 -30.97 -10.22 12.07
N LYS A 291 -31.43 -8.99 11.80
CA LYS A 291 -30.54 -7.80 11.71
C LYS A 291 -29.97 -7.35 13.07
N SER A 292 -30.65 -7.66 14.17
CA SER A 292 -30.24 -7.23 15.51
C SER A 292 -29.25 -8.19 16.19
N GLU A 293 -29.16 -9.42 15.68
CA GLU A 293 -28.38 -10.50 16.27
C GLU A 293 -26.88 -10.28 16.08
N ASN A 294 -26.49 -9.69 14.94
CA ASN A 294 -25.10 -9.40 14.54
C ASN A 294 -24.42 -8.22 15.27
N VAL A 295 -25.13 -7.49 16.14
CA VAL A 295 -24.55 -6.36 16.89
C VAL A 295 -23.80 -6.85 18.13
N SER A 296 -22.59 -6.32 18.35
CA SER A 296 -21.74 -6.64 19.52
C SER A 296 -22.47 -6.42 20.85
N ASP A 297 -22.23 -7.29 21.84
CA ASP A 297 -22.92 -7.26 23.13
C ASP A 297 -22.70 -5.96 23.91
N GLU A 298 -21.57 -5.29 23.73
CA GLU A 298 -21.28 -4.00 24.37
C GLU A 298 -22.27 -2.91 23.93
N PHE A 299 -22.61 -2.87 22.64
CA PHE A 299 -23.60 -1.94 22.12
C PHE A 299 -25.00 -2.28 22.63
N LYS A 300 -25.36 -3.57 22.68
CA LYS A 300 -26.64 -4.04 23.22
C LYS A 300 -26.80 -3.67 24.71
N LYS A 301 -25.76 -3.90 25.51
CA LYS A 301 -25.72 -3.56 26.95
C LYS A 301 -25.87 -2.05 27.17
N PHE A 302 -25.12 -1.23 26.45
CA PHE A 302 -25.22 0.22 26.56
C PHE A 302 -26.58 0.72 26.08
N TRP A 303 -27.11 0.19 24.98
CA TRP A 303 -28.42 0.56 24.47
C TRP A 303 -29.55 0.24 25.45
N ALA A 304 -29.53 -0.97 26.04
CA ALA A 304 -30.47 -1.36 27.08
C ALA A 304 -30.40 -0.42 28.30
N TYR A 305 -29.18 -0.10 28.76
CA TYR A 305 -28.96 0.88 29.81
C TYR A 305 -29.60 2.24 29.47
N CYS A 306 -29.37 2.76 28.26
CA CYS A 306 -29.93 4.03 27.83
C CYS A 306 -31.48 4.01 27.79
N GLN A 307 -32.08 2.91 27.36
CA GLN A 307 -33.54 2.76 27.34
C GLN A 307 -34.15 2.73 28.74
N GLU A 308 -33.47 2.10 29.70
CA GLU A 308 -33.90 2.03 31.09
C GLU A 308 -33.78 3.39 31.81
N THR A 309 -32.70 4.14 31.55
CA THR A 309 -32.42 5.38 32.29
C THR A 309 -33.01 6.64 31.65
N HIS A 310 -33.20 6.66 30.32
CA HIS A 310 -33.55 7.86 29.55
C HIS A 310 -34.80 7.66 28.69
N THR A 311 -35.91 7.25 29.31
CA THR A 311 -37.20 7.12 28.62
C THR A 311 -37.84 8.49 28.33
N ASN A 312 -37.55 9.50 29.17
CA ASN A 312 -37.91 10.91 28.97
C ASN A 312 -37.05 11.81 29.90
N PRO A 313 -36.15 12.68 29.39
CA PRO A 313 -35.89 12.98 27.98
C PRO A 313 -35.13 11.87 27.25
N ASP A 314 -35.39 11.71 25.95
CA ASP A 314 -34.69 10.74 25.09
C ASP A 314 -33.19 11.04 25.00
N ILE A 315 -32.36 9.99 24.99
CA ILE A 315 -30.91 10.09 24.95
C ILE A 315 -30.42 10.89 23.74
N SER A 316 -31.08 10.76 22.58
CA SER A 316 -30.74 11.49 21.37
C SER A 316 -30.83 13.01 21.59
N SER A 317 -31.83 13.46 22.35
CA SER A 317 -32.02 14.88 22.67
C SER A 317 -30.97 15.41 23.66
N LEU A 318 -30.50 14.55 24.58
CA LEU A 318 -29.43 14.88 25.53
C LEU A 318 -28.08 15.00 24.82
N LEU A 319 -27.76 14.02 23.96
CA LEU A 319 -26.52 14.00 23.18
C LEU A 319 -26.46 15.17 22.18
N THR A 320 -27.57 15.50 21.52
CA THR A 320 -27.62 16.66 20.60
C THR A 320 -27.31 17.98 21.32
N LYS A 321 -27.64 18.11 22.61
CA LYS A 321 -27.27 19.30 23.40
C LYS A 321 -25.78 19.37 23.76
N ILE A 322 -25.07 18.25 23.67
CA ILE A 322 -23.65 18.14 24.02
C ILE A 322 -22.86 17.94 22.71
N LYS A 323 -22.29 19.03 22.18
CA LYS A 323 -21.52 19.02 20.91
C LYS A 323 -22.27 18.36 19.73
N ASN A 324 -23.60 18.53 19.68
CA ASN A 324 -24.46 17.97 18.63
C ASN A 324 -24.26 16.46 18.43
N ALA A 325 -23.98 15.73 19.52
CA ALA A 325 -23.55 14.36 19.41
C ALA A 325 -24.71 13.43 19.02
N LYS A 326 -24.41 12.40 18.21
CA LYS A 326 -25.41 11.44 17.72
C LYS A 326 -24.86 10.02 17.75
N LEU A 327 -25.66 9.10 18.30
CA LEU A 327 -25.38 7.68 18.19
C LEU A 327 -25.61 7.23 16.76
N VAL A 328 -24.62 6.59 16.17
CA VAL A 328 -24.61 6.15 14.78
C VAL A 328 -24.21 4.69 14.68
N GLY A 329 -24.22 4.14 13.47
CA GLY A 329 -23.63 2.85 13.19
C GLY A 329 -24.40 1.69 13.83
N PRO A 330 -23.78 0.91 14.74
CA PRO A 330 -24.45 -0.18 15.46
C PRO A 330 -25.74 0.24 16.17
N PHE A 331 -25.83 1.48 16.66
CA PHE A 331 -27.03 1.97 17.33
C PHE A 331 -28.20 2.25 16.36
N GLU A 332 -27.93 2.61 15.10
CA GLU A 332 -28.98 2.78 14.09
C GLU A 332 -29.66 1.45 13.73
N LEU A 333 -28.88 0.36 13.76
CA LEU A 333 -29.39 -1.00 13.59
C LEU A 333 -30.28 -1.42 14.77
N LEU A 334 -29.86 -1.11 16.00
CA LEU A 334 -30.65 -1.38 17.21
C LEU A 334 -31.94 -0.54 17.29
N GLN A 335 -31.96 0.63 16.66
CA GLN A 335 -33.16 1.48 16.53
C GLN A 335 -34.14 0.97 15.45
N GLY A 336 -33.72 0.02 14.60
CA GLY A 336 -34.56 -0.54 13.55
C GLY A 336 -34.73 0.37 12.33
N THR A 337 -33.74 1.22 12.02
CA THR A 337 -33.76 2.01 10.79
C THR A 337 -33.74 1.11 9.54
N GLU A 338 -34.51 1.46 8.49
CA GLU A 338 -34.68 0.65 7.27
C GLU A 338 -33.42 0.55 6.37
N LYS A 339 -32.29 1.12 6.81
CA LYS A 339 -31.03 1.09 6.06
C LYS A 339 -30.50 -0.34 5.96
N SER A 340 -29.80 -0.63 4.86
CA SER A 340 -29.08 -1.91 4.71
C SER A 340 -27.93 -2.01 5.72
N GLU A 341 -27.48 -3.23 6.07
CA GLU A 341 -26.33 -3.41 6.99
C GLU A 341 -25.08 -2.67 6.50
N ASP A 342 -24.84 -2.67 5.18
CA ASP A 342 -23.75 -1.95 4.54
C ASP A 342 -23.92 -0.41 4.58
N GLU A 343 -25.15 0.11 4.61
CA GLU A 343 -25.44 1.55 4.79
C GLU A 343 -25.38 2.01 6.24
N CYS A 344 -25.67 1.10 7.17
CA CYS A 344 -25.54 1.30 8.61
C CYS A 344 -24.10 1.21 9.10
N LEU A 345 -23.16 0.72 8.28
CA LEU A 345 -21.74 0.97 8.51
C LEU A 345 -21.46 2.45 8.18
N HIS A 346 -21.70 3.34 9.14
CA HIS A 346 -21.18 4.71 9.10
C HIS A 346 -19.65 4.65 8.97
N CYS A 347 -19.17 4.81 7.74
CA CYS A 347 -17.76 4.77 7.40
C CYS A 347 -17.35 6.15 6.90
N PHE A 348 -16.47 6.80 7.64
CA PHE A 348 -15.81 8.02 7.19
C PHE A 348 -14.63 7.66 6.29
N SER A 349 -14.26 8.54 5.36
CA SER A 349 -13.13 8.33 4.43
C SER A 349 -11.77 8.14 5.12
N THR A 350 -11.69 8.44 6.41
CA THR A 350 -10.50 8.27 7.26
C THR A 350 -10.68 7.20 8.35
N ASP A 351 -11.78 6.44 8.35
CA ASP A 351 -11.91 5.29 9.25
C ASP A 351 -11.07 4.12 8.73
N LEU A 352 -10.04 3.74 9.50
CA LEU A 352 -9.25 2.53 9.27
C LEU A 352 -10.08 1.27 9.52
N PRO A 353 -9.82 0.12 8.85
CA PRO A 353 -10.61 -1.10 9.01
C PRO A 353 -10.83 -1.57 10.46
N GLU A 354 -9.89 -1.26 11.37
CA GLU A 354 -9.96 -1.51 12.81
C GLU A 354 -11.04 -0.69 13.52
N MET A 355 -11.48 0.43 12.93
CA MET A 355 -12.41 1.39 13.51
C MET A 355 -13.85 1.09 13.11
N GLN A 356 -14.73 0.97 14.10
CA GLN A 356 -16.18 0.93 13.94
C GLN A 356 -16.81 2.13 14.67
N SER A 357 -17.15 3.17 13.90
CA SER A 357 -17.75 4.41 14.40
C SER A 357 -19.14 4.17 15.00
N PHE A 358 -19.40 4.73 16.18
CA PHE A 358 -20.68 4.57 16.90
C PHE A 358 -21.24 5.87 17.49
N LEU A 359 -20.45 6.95 17.55
CA LEU A 359 -20.88 8.25 18.06
C LEU A 359 -20.20 9.34 17.24
N THR A 360 -20.95 10.31 16.72
CA THR A 360 -20.43 11.50 16.03
C THR A 360 -20.64 12.75 16.87
N CYS A 361 -19.82 13.78 16.67
CA CYS A 361 -19.95 15.11 17.29
C CYS A 361 -19.39 16.20 16.36
N ASP A 362 -19.57 17.47 16.74
CA ASP A 362 -19.16 18.62 15.90
C ASP A 362 -17.67 18.59 15.50
N ASP A 363 -16.80 18.15 16.41
CA ASP A 363 -15.33 18.16 16.24
C ASP A 363 -14.73 16.82 15.80
N GLY A 364 -15.51 15.73 15.81
CA GLY A 364 -14.99 14.40 15.51
C GLY A 364 -16.00 13.28 15.65
N ARG A 365 -15.48 12.09 15.92
CA ARG A 365 -16.27 10.87 16.12
C ARG A 365 -15.54 9.90 17.04
N TYR A 366 -16.30 8.99 17.64
CA TYR A 366 -15.80 7.90 18.46
C TYR A 366 -16.08 6.57 17.78
N ALA A 367 -15.08 5.71 17.85
CA ALA A 367 -15.12 4.37 17.28
C ALA A 367 -14.61 3.35 18.29
N ILE A 368 -15.14 2.12 18.19
CA ILE A 368 -14.45 0.97 18.76
C ILE A 368 -13.28 0.66 17.84
N TRP A 369 -12.10 0.49 18.43
CA TRP A 369 -10.90 0.02 17.77
C TRP A 369 -10.66 -1.43 18.17
N ARG A 370 -10.53 -2.30 17.16
CA ARG A 370 -10.19 -3.71 17.33
C ARG A 370 -8.88 -3.98 16.61
N ASP A 371 -7.88 -4.51 17.30
CA ASP A 371 -6.63 -4.92 16.62
C ASP A 371 -6.82 -6.22 15.82
N HIS A 372 -7.81 -7.05 16.23
CA HIS A 372 -8.14 -8.30 15.57
C HIS A 372 -9.65 -8.37 15.31
N PRO A 373 -10.09 -8.83 14.13
CA PRO A 373 -11.49 -8.78 13.74
C PRO A 373 -12.42 -9.61 14.63
N GLU A 374 -11.94 -10.76 15.10
CA GLU A 374 -12.71 -11.63 16.00
C GLU A 374 -12.99 -11.01 17.37
N GLY A 375 -12.27 -9.93 17.73
CA GLY A 375 -12.44 -9.25 19.02
C GLY A 375 -12.12 -10.18 20.19
N ILE A 376 -10.87 -10.21 20.63
CA ILE A 376 -10.54 -10.90 21.89
C ILE A 376 -11.23 -10.12 23.01
N GLU A 377 -12.12 -10.78 23.75
CA GLU A 377 -12.92 -10.17 24.80
C GLU A 377 -12.01 -9.43 25.80
N GLY A 378 -12.17 -8.10 25.91
CA GLY A 378 -11.37 -7.24 26.79
C GLY A 378 -10.18 -6.51 26.15
N ASP A 379 -9.93 -6.66 24.84
CA ASP A 379 -8.90 -5.90 24.09
C ASP A 379 -9.48 -4.79 23.19
N ASN A 380 -10.78 -4.53 23.28
CA ASN A 380 -11.44 -3.44 22.57
C ASN A 380 -11.00 -2.09 23.16
N LEU A 381 -10.60 -1.16 22.29
CA LEU A 381 -10.31 0.21 22.67
C LEU A 381 -11.41 1.14 22.16
N ILE A 382 -11.59 2.26 22.84
CA ILE A 382 -12.41 3.37 22.39
C ILE A 382 -11.47 4.47 21.97
N VAL A 383 -11.65 4.94 20.74
CA VAL A 383 -10.80 5.96 20.14
C VAL A 383 -11.65 7.15 19.69
N TYR A 384 -11.06 8.33 19.78
CA TYR A 384 -11.61 9.56 19.20
C TYR A 384 -10.81 9.90 17.94
N ALA A 385 -11.51 10.20 16.85
CA ALA A 385 -10.94 10.68 15.60
C ALA A 385 -11.49 12.07 15.27
N SER A 386 -10.61 13.04 15.00
CA SER A 386 -11.03 14.37 14.55
C SER A 386 -11.65 14.34 13.15
N ASN A 387 -12.39 15.40 12.81
CA ASN A 387 -12.99 15.60 11.49
C ASN A 387 -12.00 16.12 10.42
N ASP A 388 -10.69 16.11 10.69
CA ASP A 388 -9.71 16.54 9.70
C ASP A 388 -9.70 15.59 8.49
N LYS A 389 -9.76 16.16 7.29
CA LYS A 389 -9.79 15.40 6.03
C LYS A 389 -8.52 14.58 5.79
N HIS A 390 -7.37 15.11 6.19
CA HIS A 390 -6.06 14.53 5.95
C HIS A 390 -5.30 14.38 7.28
N LEU A 391 -4.93 13.14 7.61
CA LEU A 391 -4.23 12.75 8.84
C LEU A 391 -4.97 13.21 10.11
N PRO A 392 -6.22 12.74 10.33
CA PRO A 392 -6.97 13.08 11.54
C PRO A 392 -6.24 12.63 12.79
N LYS A 393 -6.41 13.40 13.87
CA LYS A 393 -5.92 13.04 15.18
C LYS A 393 -6.76 11.87 15.69
N VAL A 394 -6.15 10.69 15.79
CA VAL A 394 -6.78 9.49 16.37
C VAL A 394 -6.14 9.19 17.72
N GLU A 395 -6.89 9.39 18.81
CA GLU A 395 -6.42 9.24 20.18
C GLU A 395 -7.22 8.21 20.99
N ILE A 396 -6.55 7.61 21.97
CA ILE A 396 -7.16 6.61 22.86
C ILE A 396 -7.95 7.33 23.94
N VAL A 397 -9.22 6.94 24.08
CA VAL A 397 -10.14 7.48 25.07
C VAL A 397 -10.31 6.52 26.25
N GLY A 398 -10.44 5.22 25.99
CA GLY A 398 -10.67 4.19 27.00
C GLY A 398 -10.92 2.83 26.37
N ASP A 399 -11.71 2.00 27.05
CA ASP A 399 -12.08 0.62 26.66
C ASP A 399 -13.59 0.34 26.75
N THR A 400 -14.39 1.33 27.16
CA THR A 400 -15.85 1.20 27.30
C THR A 400 -16.59 2.42 26.76
N ILE A 401 -17.84 2.25 26.33
CA ILE A 401 -18.63 3.32 25.69
C ILE A 401 -18.85 4.51 26.66
N GLU A 402 -18.93 4.26 27.96
CA GLU A 402 -19.01 5.30 28.99
C GLU A 402 -17.79 6.23 28.97
N HIS A 403 -16.60 5.70 28.65
CA HIS A 403 -15.39 6.52 28.51
C HIS A 403 -15.51 7.53 27.35
N ALA A 404 -16.20 7.17 26.25
CA ALA A 404 -16.50 8.12 25.18
C ALA A 404 -17.38 9.28 25.67
N ILE A 405 -18.41 8.98 26.47
CA ILE A 405 -19.32 10.00 27.03
C ILE A 405 -18.58 10.93 28.01
N VAL A 406 -17.69 10.37 28.84
CA VAL A 406 -16.84 11.16 29.76
C VAL A 406 -15.87 12.06 28.99
N HIS A 407 -15.34 11.61 27.84
CA HIS A 407 -14.46 12.41 27.00
C HIS A 407 -15.21 13.49 26.20
N LEU A 408 -16.45 13.21 25.79
CA LEU A 408 -17.29 14.12 25.02
C LEU A 408 -17.56 15.44 25.75
N SER A 409 -17.73 15.40 27.08
CA SER A 409 -17.97 16.59 27.89
C SER A 409 -17.01 16.72 29.07
N ASN A 410 -16.41 17.90 29.21
CA ASN A 410 -15.60 18.21 30.39
C ASN A 410 -16.43 18.49 31.66
N LYS A 411 -17.73 18.72 31.53
CA LYS A 411 -18.61 19.08 32.66
C LYS A 411 -19.25 17.84 33.26
N ASP A 412 -18.91 17.54 34.52
CA ASP A 412 -19.49 16.41 35.25
C ASP A 412 -21.03 16.48 35.34
N SER A 413 -21.62 17.69 35.32
CA SER A 413 -23.08 17.87 35.28
C SER A 413 -23.71 17.33 34.01
N ASP A 414 -23.03 17.45 32.86
CA ASP A 414 -23.53 16.96 31.57
C ASP A 414 -23.31 15.47 31.43
N ILE A 415 -22.17 14.96 31.93
CA ILE A 415 -21.91 13.52 32.00
C ILE A 415 -22.99 12.83 32.86
N LYS A 416 -23.32 13.37 34.04
CA LYS A 416 -24.34 12.79 34.93
C LYS A 416 -25.75 12.81 34.32
N LYS A 417 -26.04 13.70 33.37
CA LYS A 417 -27.32 13.66 32.64
C LYS A 417 -27.43 12.41 31.77
N ILE A 418 -26.32 11.90 31.24
CA ILE A 418 -26.29 10.69 30.39
C ILE A 418 -25.99 9.44 31.22
N LEU A 419 -25.13 9.55 32.23
CA LEU A 419 -24.70 8.45 33.09
C LEU A 419 -24.98 8.80 34.57
N PRO A 420 -26.24 8.74 35.04
CA PRO A 420 -26.60 9.19 36.39
C PRO A 420 -25.89 8.43 37.51
N ASN A 421 -25.69 7.12 37.31
CA ASN A 421 -25.12 6.20 38.31
C ASN A 421 -23.60 6.01 38.18
N ALA A 422 -22.93 6.72 37.26
CA ALA A 422 -21.52 6.51 36.99
C ALA A 422 -20.60 7.19 38.01
N ASN A 423 -19.57 6.46 38.44
CA ASN A 423 -18.47 7.02 39.24
C ASN A 423 -17.44 7.69 38.30
N ILE A 424 -17.69 8.97 37.97
CA ILE A 424 -16.86 9.75 37.01
C ILE A 424 -15.37 9.78 37.39
N PRO A 425 -14.98 10.03 38.66
CA PRO A 425 -13.57 9.97 39.05
C PRO A 425 -12.91 8.62 38.76
N ASN A 426 -13.62 7.52 39.01
CA ASN A 426 -13.11 6.18 38.73
C ASN A 426 -12.96 5.93 37.22
N LEU A 427 -13.95 6.33 36.41
CA LEU A 427 -13.88 6.25 34.95
C LEU A 427 -12.67 7.03 34.41
N ARG A 428 -12.47 8.28 34.85
CA ARG A 428 -11.29 9.09 34.43
C ARG A 428 -9.97 8.41 34.81
N LYS A 429 -9.93 7.68 35.93
CA LYS A 429 -8.74 6.90 36.34
C LYS A 429 -8.54 5.67 35.43
N GLN A 430 -9.60 4.96 35.07
CA GLN A 430 -9.57 3.83 34.15
C GLN A 430 -9.10 4.26 32.75
N MET A 431 -9.64 5.35 32.19
CA MET A 431 -9.18 5.92 30.91
C MET A 431 -7.66 6.11 30.85
N LYS A 432 -7.08 6.73 31.89
CA LYS A 432 -5.63 6.93 31.99
C LYS A 432 -4.85 5.63 32.08
N ALA A 433 -5.37 4.65 32.81
CA ALA A 433 -4.75 3.33 32.94
C ALA A 433 -4.75 2.58 31.60
N VAL A 434 -5.85 2.62 30.85
CA VAL A 434 -5.97 2.01 29.52
C VAL A 434 -5.00 2.65 28.53
N ALA A 435 -4.97 3.99 28.47
CA ALA A 435 -4.06 4.72 27.61
C ALA A 435 -2.58 4.40 27.94
N LEU A 436 -2.24 4.30 29.23
CA LEU A 436 -0.89 3.92 29.67
C LEU A 436 -0.54 2.47 29.34
N LYS A 437 -1.48 1.53 29.51
CA LYS A 437 -1.33 0.12 29.13
C LYS A 437 -1.03 0.02 27.64
N ARG A 438 -1.83 0.68 26.80
CA ARG A 438 -1.64 0.68 25.35
C ARG A 438 -0.33 1.35 24.93
N LYS A 439 0.05 2.48 25.52
CA LYS A 439 1.30 3.17 25.21
C LYS A 439 2.54 2.28 25.40
N LYS A 440 2.51 1.33 26.34
CA LYS A 440 3.61 0.39 26.59
C LYS A 440 3.64 -0.80 25.63
N ALA A 441 2.51 -1.15 25.03
CA ALA A 441 2.36 -2.36 24.21
C ALA A 441 2.24 -2.06 22.70
N LYS A 442 1.95 -0.81 22.33
CA LYS A 442 1.76 -0.41 20.94
C LYS A 442 3.09 -0.31 20.20
N PHE A 443 3.03 -0.59 18.91
CA PHE A 443 4.06 -0.25 17.94
C PHE A 443 3.56 0.85 17.01
N GLY A 444 4.48 1.48 16.27
CA GLY A 444 4.15 2.51 15.31
C GLY A 444 3.74 3.87 15.89
N SER A 445 3.93 4.90 15.07
CA SER A 445 3.74 6.31 15.42
C SER A 445 2.82 7.07 14.46
N CYS A 446 2.10 6.36 13.59
CA CYS A 446 1.13 6.94 12.68
C CYS A 446 0.03 7.73 13.42
N HIS A 447 -0.54 7.13 14.46
CA HIS A 447 -1.55 7.72 15.35
C HIS A 447 -1.31 7.30 16.80
N ASP A 448 -2.02 7.93 17.76
CA ASP A 448 -1.75 7.70 19.19
C ASP A 448 -2.18 6.31 19.67
N VAL A 449 -3.08 5.66 18.95
CA VAL A 449 -3.50 4.26 19.23
C VAL A 449 -2.35 3.28 18.99
N GLY A 450 -1.56 3.51 17.94
CA GLY A 450 -0.55 2.58 17.42
C GLY A 450 -1.15 1.25 16.93
N ILE A 451 -0.29 0.41 16.37
CA ILE A 451 -0.64 -0.92 15.89
C ILE A 451 -0.23 -1.98 16.90
N TRP A 452 -0.92 -3.12 16.84
CA TRP A 452 -0.54 -4.32 17.57
C TRP A 452 -0.14 -5.40 16.59
N VAL A 453 1.01 -6.03 16.79
CA VAL A 453 1.47 -7.19 16.02
C VAL A 453 2.17 -8.17 16.96
N LYS A 454 2.10 -9.46 16.63
CA LYS A 454 2.74 -10.50 17.43
C LYS A 454 4.22 -10.58 17.07
N ILE A 455 5.09 -10.25 18.02
CA ILE A 455 6.55 -10.41 17.89
C ILE A 455 6.93 -11.87 18.17
N ARG A 456 7.71 -12.48 17.27
CA ARG A 456 8.29 -13.83 17.39
C ARG A 456 9.64 -13.76 18.11
N ASN A 457 10.19 -14.93 18.47
CA ASN A 457 11.53 -15.02 19.04
C ASN A 457 12.55 -14.33 18.11
N ASN A 458 13.48 -13.54 18.69
CA ASN A 458 14.46 -12.69 18.01
C ASN A 458 13.94 -11.33 17.49
N ASP A 459 12.92 -10.76 18.13
CA ASP A 459 12.38 -9.42 17.80
C ASP A 459 11.81 -9.26 16.38
N VAL A 460 11.49 -10.38 15.72
CA VAL A 460 10.89 -10.41 14.37
C VAL A 460 9.37 -10.22 14.46
N GLY A 461 8.84 -9.27 13.71
CA GLY A 461 7.41 -8.98 13.55
C GLY A 461 7.11 -7.51 13.28
N TYR A 462 8.04 -6.60 13.60
CA TYR A 462 7.86 -5.16 13.43
C TYR A 462 9.20 -4.43 13.27
N ARG A 463 9.24 -3.55 12.26
CA ARG A 463 10.19 -2.44 12.17
C ARG A 463 9.44 -1.17 11.77
N PRO A 464 9.92 0.03 12.15
CA PRO A 464 9.23 1.27 11.85
C PRO A 464 9.23 1.58 10.35
N ALA A 465 8.09 2.05 9.84
CA ALA A 465 7.94 2.44 8.43
C ALA A 465 8.82 3.64 8.03
N ALA A 466 9.11 4.53 8.99
CA ALA A 466 9.96 5.70 8.78
C ALA A 466 10.79 5.97 10.03
N GLU A 467 12.06 6.35 9.83
CA GLU A 467 12.93 6.80 10.93
C GLU A 467 12.33 8.01 11.66
N ASN A 468 11.71 8.93 10.90
CA ASN A 468 11.03 10.10 11.43
C ASN A 468 9.55 10.15 10.95
N PRO A 469 8.62 9.65 11.78
CA PRO A 469 7.19 9.67 11.51
C PRO A 469 6.63 11.07 11.19
N ASP A 470 7.14 12.12 11.84
CA ASP A 470 6.66 13.48 11.62
C ASP A 470 7.08 14.03 10.27
N HIS A 471 8.23 13.62 9.75
CA HIS A 471 8.65 13.98 8.40
C HIS A 471 7.72 13.35 7.36
N LEU A 472 7.39 12.07 7.53
CA LEU A 472 6.42 11.38 6.65
C LEU A 472 5.03 12.03 6.70
N LYS A 473 4.52 12.38 7.89
CA LYS A 473 3.24 13.11 8.03
C LYS A 473 3.26 14.45 7.31
N ARG A 474 4.36 15.20 7.40
CA ARG A 474 4.50 16.49 6.69
C ARG A 474 4.47 16.30 5.18
N ASP A 475 5.18 15.29 4.67
CA ASP A 475 5.25 15.00 3.24
C ASP A 475 3.89 14.55 2.69
N LEU A 476 3.19 13.68 3.40
CA LEU A 476 1.81 13.26 3.06
C LEU A 476 0.82 14.43 3.12
N LYS A 477 0.93 15.30 4.12
CA LYS A 477 0.07 16.50 4.20
C LYS A 477 0.35 17.47 3.06
N MET A 478 1.61 17.60 2.64
CA MET A 478 1.96 18.40 1.47
C MET A 478 1.35 17.80 0.20
N LEU A 479 1.47 16.49 0.00
CA LEU A 479 0.88 15.80 -1.16
C LEU A 479 -0.62 16.08 -1.30
N ALA A 480 -1.35 16.11 -0.18
CA ALA A 480 -2.77 16.36 -0.16
C ALA A 480 -3.17 17.82 -0.43
N THR A 481 -2.29 18.80 -0.13
CA THR A 481 -2.66 20.23 -0.07
C THR A 481 -1.98 21.08 -1.14
N THR A 482 -0.90 20.61 -1.75
CA THR A 482 -0.12 21.39 -2.72
C THR A 482 -0.75 21.40 -4.12
N ALA A 483 -0.86 22.60 -4.69
CA ALA A 483 -1.31 22.82 -6.06
C ALA A 483 -0.21 22.64 -7.12
N ASP A 484 1.07 22.74 -6.73
CA ASP A 484 2.23 22.54 -7.62
C ASP A 484 2.48 21.04 -7.89
N ASP A 485 2.22 20.62 -9.13
CA ASP A 485 2.36 19.24 -9.58
C ASP A 485 3.81 18.73 -9.45
N TYR A 486 4.82 19.56 -9.76
CA TYR A 486 6.22 19.15 -9.67
C TYR A 486 6.66 18.89 -8.23
N ALA A 487 6.26 19.77 -7.31
CA ALA A 487 6.51 19.57 -5.88
C ALA A 487 5.77 18.35 -5.33
N ARG A 488 4.57 18.07 -5.84
CA ARG A 488 3.78 16.89 -5.49
C ARG A 488 4.51 15.62 -5.94
N ASP A 489 4.95 15.53 -7.18
CA ASP A 489 5.62 14.33 -7.73
C ASP A 489 6.92 14.04 -6.97
N LYS A 490 7.75 15.06 -6.71
CA LYS A 490 8.98 14.88 -5.93
C LYS A 490 8.73 14.36 -4.52
N LYS A 491 7.58 14.67 -3.93
CA LYS A 491 7.19 14.19 -2.60
C LYS A 491 6.59 12.80 -2.67
N LEU A 492 5.90 12.50 -3.76
CA LEU A 492 5.37 11.18 -4.03
C LEU A 492 6.53 10.19 -4.14
N ASP A 493 7.56 10.52 -4.92
CA ASP A 493 8.79 9.71 -5.04
C ASP A 493 9.36 9.36 -3.66
N LYS A 494 9.54 10.36 -2.79
CA LYS A 494 10.06 10.17 -1.43
C LYS A 494 9.19 9.30 -0.54
N VAL A 495 7.87 9.41 -0.68
CA VAL A 495 6.93 8.55 0.05
C VAL A 495 7.06 7.12 -0.47
N LEU A 496 7.09 6.95 -1.80
CA LEU A 496 7.19 5.65 -2.46
C LEU A 496 8.56 4.97 -2.31
N GLU A 497 9.63 5.68 -1.94
CA GLU A 497 10.91 5.07 -1.53
C GLU A 497 10.75 4.06 -0.37
N ILE A 498 9.71 4.20 0.46
CA ILE A 498 9.40 3.28 1.55
C ILE A 498 8.75 1.97 1.02
N TYR A 499 8.13 2.00 -0.16
CA TYR A 499 7.36 0.89 -0.71
C TYR A 499 8.20 -0.39 -0.90
N PRO A 500 9.40 -0.37 -1.53
CA PRO A 500 10.24 -1.57 -1.63
C PRO A 500 10.71 -2.10 -0.27
N LEU A 501 10.97 -1.19 0.68
CA LEU A 501 11.41 -1.57 2.03
C LEU A 501 10.33 -2.35 2.79
N VAL A 502 9.06 -2.05 2.54
CA VAL A 502 7.93 -2.81 3.08
C VAL A 502 7.91 -4.23 2.55
N HIS A 503 8.20 -4.44 1.26
CA HIS A 503 8.26 -5.79 0.69
C HIS A 503 9.44 -6.60 1.26
N MET A 504 10.61 -5.98 1.39
CA MET A 504 11.75 -6.60 2.07
C MET A 504 11.42 -6.96 3.52
N ALA A 505 10.74 -6.07 4.24
CA ALA A 505 10.28 -6.34 5.61
C ALA A 505 9.29 -7.50 5.65
N ASN A 506 8.39 -7.62 4.67
CA ASN A 506 7.47 -8.74 4.58
C ASN A 506 8.21 -10.07 4.38
N ASP A 507 9.22 -10.12 3.52
CA ASP A 507 10.04 -11.33 3.31
C ASP A 507 10.78 -11.75 4.60
N GLU A 508 11.20 -10.77 5.39
CA GLU A 508 11.83 -10.96 6.70
C GLU A 508 10.81 -11.17 7.85
N SER A 509 9.52 -11.33 7.54
CA SER A 509 8.41 -11.52 8.49
C SER A 509 8.11 -10.32 9.42
N ASP A 510 8.55 -9.12 9.08
CA ASP A 510 8.26 -7.86 9.77
C ASP A 510 7.00 -7.15 9.22
N PHE A 511 5.89 -7.90 9.18
CA PHE A 511 4.62 -7.47 8.58
C PHE A 511 4.04 -6.18 9.18
N GLY A 512 4.42 -5.85 10.42
CA GLY A 512 3.97 -4.61 11.08
C GLY A 512 4.45 -3.33 10.39
N MET A 513 5.56 -3.37 9.64
CA MET A 513 6.02 -2.21 8.87
C MET A 513 5.02 -1.83 7.77
N GLY A 514 4.55 -2.83 7.02
CA GLY A 514 3.53 -2.62 5.98
C GLY A 514 2.20 -2.14 6.55
N LEU A 515 1.77 -2.67 7.70
CA LEU A 515 0.57 -2.19 8.38
C LEU A 515 0.70 -0.71 8.80
N GLU A 516 1.81 -0.34 9.44
CA GLU A 516 2.05 1.06 9.85
C GLU A 516 2.10 1.99 8.64
N TYR A 517 2.84 1.63 7.59
CA TYR A 517 2.95 2.43 6.38
C TYR A 517 1.60 2.58 5.67
N GLY A 518 0.84 1.50 5.56
CA GLY A 518 -0.52 1.51 5.02
C GLY A 518 -1.45 2.44 5.81
N HIS A 519 -1.35 2.48 7.15
CA HIS A 519 -2.12 3.43 7.96
C HIS A 519 -1.77 4.89 7.64
N PHE A 520 -0.48 5.20 7.42
CA PHE A 520 -0.06 6.55 7.01
C PHE A 520 -0.69 6.96 5.68
N LEU A 521 -0.59 6.11 4.66
CA LEU A 521 -1.13 6.38 3.33
C LEU A 521 -2.66 6.48 3.37
N TYR A 522 -3.32 5.57 4.09
CA TYR A 522 -4.76 5.57 4.23
C TYR A 522 -5.26 6.83 4.93
N LEU A 523 -4.68 7.21 6.07
CA LEU A 523 -5.10 8.40 6.80
C LEU A 523 -4.75 9.71 6.06
N ALA A 524 -3.77 9.70 5.16
CA ALA A 524 -3.49 10.84 4.28
C ALA A 524 -4.65 11.16 3.34
N ASN A 525 -5.54 10.20 3.05
CA ASN A 525 -6.79 10.40 2.31
C ASN A 525 -6.57 11.16 0.99
N THR A 526 -5.60 10.70 0.20
CA THR A 526 -5.22 11.33 -1.06
C THR A 526 -5.38 10.32 -2.20
N PRO A 527 -6.23 10.56 -3.20
CA PRO A 527 -6.54 9.57 -4.24
C PRO A 527 -5.34 8.99 -4.99
N ILE A 528 -4.29 9.79 -5.20
CA ILE A 528 -3.06 9.34 -5.87
C ILE A 528 -2.33 8.22 -5.11
N LEU A 529 -2.55 8.11 -3.79
CA LEU A 529 -1.94 7.09 -2.94
C LEU A 529 -2.80 5.83 -2.83
N ASP A 530 -4.07 5.86 -3.26
CA ASP A 530 -5.00 4.76 -3.06
C ASP A 530 -4.51 3.48 -3.78
N GLY A 531 -3.94 3.62 -4.99
CA GLY A 531 -3.36 2.51 -5.75
C GLY A 531 -2.19 1.81 -5.05
N PHE A 532 -1.52 2.48 -4.12
CA PHE A 532 -0.44 1.88 -3.31
C PHE A 532 -0.94 1.44 -1.92
N THR A 533 -1.90 2.18 -1.37
CA THR A 533 -2.45 1.95 -0.03
C THR A 533 -3.15 0.60 0.07
N VAL A 534 -3.99 0.28 -0.92
CA VAL A 534 -4.80 -0.95 -0.90
C VAL A 534 -3.90 -2.19 -0.93
N PRO A 535 -2.99 -2.38 -1.91
CA PRO A 535 -2.12 -3.56 -1.94
C PRO A 535 -1.29 -3.74 -0.66
N ILE A 536 -0.75 -2.65 -0.11
CA ILE A 536 0.05 -2.71 1.13
C ILE A 536 -0.79 -3.22 2.31
N LEU A 537 -1.97 -2.65 2.51
CA LEU A 537 -2.84 -3.05 3.61
C LEU A 537 -3.40 -4.45 3.41
N GLU A 538 -3.79 -4.83 2.20
CA GLU A 538 -4.25 -6.19 1.90
C GLU A 538 -3.18 -7.24 2.22
N ILE A 539 -1.94 -7.02 1.78
CA ILE A 539 -0.80 -7.90 2.08
C ILE A 539 -0.57 -7.95 3.59
N ALA A 540 -0.51 -6.79 4.27
CA ALA A 540 -0.27 -6.73 5.70
C ALA A 540 -1.37 -7.46 6.50
N TYR A 541 -2.64 -7.23 6.19
CA TYR A 541 -3.76 -7.92 6.84
C TYR A 541 -3.74 -9.42 6.57
N LYS A 542 -3.43 -9.85 5.34
CA LYS A 542 -3.31 -11.26 4.98
C LYS A 542 -2.20 -11.96 5.76
N LEU A 543 -1.01 -11.36 5.82
CA LEU A 543 0.15 -11.92 6.54
C LEU A 543 -0.06 -11.93 8.06
N LEU A 544 -0.87 -11.00 8.59
CA LEU A 544 -1.28 -10.96 10.00
C LEU A 544 -2.52 -11.82 10.31
N ASN A 545 -3.05 -12.57 9.34
CA ASN A 545 -4.26 -13.37 9.44
C ASN A 545 -5.51 -12.56 9.87
N ARG A 546 -5.72 -11.39 9.27
CA ARG A 546 -6.85 -10.47 9.53
C ARG A 546 -7.73 -10.29 8.30
N ASN A 547 -8.11 -11.39 7.65
CA ASN A 547 -8.76 -11.36 6.34
C ASN A 547 -10.08 -10.56 6.32
N GLN A 548 -10.82 -10.49 7.43
CA GLN A 548 -12.04 -9.66 7.50
C GLN A 548 -11.76 -8.16 7.28
N TYR A 549 -10.58 -7.66 7.67
CA TYR A 549 -10.20 -6.28 7.40
C TYR A 549 -9.91 -5.99 5.93
N ILE A 550 -9.56 -7.01 5.14
CA ILE A 550 -9.44 -6.90 3.69
C ILE A 550 -10.82 -6.63 3.06
N GLU A 551 -11.84 -7.36 3.49
CA GLU A 551 -13.22 -7.17 3.02
C GLU A 551 -13.74 -5.76 3.38
N ILE A 552 -13.49 -5.33 4.63
CA ILE A 552 -13.88 -4.00 5.10
C ILE A 552 -13.13 -2.91 4.31
N LEU A 553 -11.81 -3.07 4.12
CA LEU A 553 -10.98 -2.15 3.34
C LEU A 553 -11.55 -1.99 1.92
N ASN A 554 -11.78 -3.10 1.21
CA ASN A 554 -12.28 -3.08 -0.15
C ASN A 554 -13.68 -2.47 -0.28
N LYS A 555 -14.58 -2.74 0.68
CA LYS A 555 -15.89 -2.08 0.73
C LYS A 555 -15.74 -0.57 0.95
N ARG A 556 -14.85 -0.14 1.86
CA ARG A 556 -14.64 1.28 2.16
C ARG A 556 -14.03 2.04 1.00
N MET A 557 -13.04 1.47 0.31
CA MET A 557 -12.40 2.11 -0.84
C MET A 557 -13.39 2.36 -1.99
N LYS A 558 -14.37 1.46 -2.21
CA LYS A 558 -15.46 1.68 -3.19
C LYS A 558 -16.41 2.84 -2.85
N MET A 559 -16.48 3.20 -1.57
CA MET A 559 -17.33 4.27 -1.04
C MET A 559 -16.56 5.57 -0.80
N ARG A 560 -15.23 5.52 -0.78
CA ARG A 560 -14.33 6.65 -0.58
C ARG A 560 -14.57 7.70 -1.68
N GLY A 561 -14.78 8.96 -1.28
CA GLY A 561 -15.10 10.07 -2.19
C GLY A 561 -16.55 10.19 -2.65
N LYS A 562 -17.45 9.27 -2.29
CA LYS A 562 -18.90 9.36 -2.61
C LYS A 562 -19.76 10.01 -1.51
N LYS A 563 -19.23 10.10 -0.28
CA LYS A 563 -19.97 10.49 0.94
C LYS A 563 -19.31 11.63 1.75
N ASP A 564 -18.23 12.21 1.26
CA ASP A 564 -17.53 13.33 1.95
C ASP A 564 -18.20 14.68 1.70
#